data_AF-A0A9D9L440-F1
#
_entry.id   AF-A0A9D9L440-F1
#
_cell.length_a   1.000
_cell.length_b   1.000
_cell.length_c   1.000
_cell.angle_alpha   90.00
_cell.angle_beta   90.00
_cell.angle_gamma   90.00
#
_symmetry.space_group_name_H-M   'P 1'
#
loop_
_entity.id
_entity.type
_entity.pdbx_description
1 polymer ?
#
loop_
_entity_poly.entity_id
_entity_poly.type
_entity_poly.pdbx_seq_one_letter_code
_entity_poly.pdbx_strand_id
1 'polypeptide(L)'
;MDRHIATKITAAATAVMMGASAIPTVFAASQIKYEYGVFLSASGDSDLKKMEDYRIIVLDAQEESFTYEKIMDLKNKGHIVYSYINLGSIEDDRSYYKKYKNLTFAPYEDWPHERWVDVSSTDWQTFQSSLAYDLVYEKGVDGFFVDNTDVYYVAKEESDLHERDIDPAKIFDGVTNILSAYKSFTTTRGESPYVLINGGDTYVTDYIEGVNGEDAEEYGFSIQGRNSLDGIIDGINQEGIFSTINFDYDDHNHFVAQDKESSEYYKEYAELVDSVGKDVFLLEYTSKSSDIKNIKKYCEQNGFRYFATNKGDLKTSASTAGAMPVDESRLVNTPVDEQIVPEVPAASSSKQEAASSKVSSSKKESSSSKASKSSSKKESSSSKASKSSSKKESSSSKASKSSSSKKDSSSSKAGKSGSSKRNNPWWWWF
;
A
#
# COMPACT_ATOMS: atom_id res chain seq x y z
N MET A 1 16.44 96.95 -0.48
CA MET A 1 16.99 96.67 -1.82
C MET A 1 17.17 95.17 -1.92
N ASP A 2 16.68 94.61 -3.03
CA ASP A 2 16.78 93.22 -3.54
C ASP A 2 16.11 92.10 -2.71
N ARG A 3 14.93 91.60 -3.11
CA ARG A 3 14.56 90.75 -4.27
C ARG A 3 15.26 89.38 -4.26
N HIS A 4 14.50 88.31 -3.97
CA HIS A 4 13.98 87.35 -4.98
C HIS A 4 13.31 86.15 -4.25
N ILE A 5 12.00 85.94 -4.42
CA ILE A 5 11.35 84.91 -5.29
C ILE A 5 11.63 83.48 -4.81
N ALA A 6 10.68 82.53 -4.67
CA ALA A 6 9.23 82.48 -4.66
C ALA A 6 8.83 81.01 -4.37
N THR A 7 7.53 80.84 -4.13
CA THR A 7 6.72 79.69 -4.55
C THR A 7 6.42 78.61 -3.50
N LYS A 8 5.10 78.57 -3.23
CA LYS A 8 4.31 77.67 -2.41
C LYS A 8 4.31 76.25 -2.99
N ILE A 9 4.31 75.23 -2.13
CA ILE A 9 3.69 73.94 -2.45
C ILE A 9 2.67 73.63 -1.36
N THR A 10 1.42 73.55 -1.80
CA THR A 10 0.23 73.15 -1.05
C THR A 10 0.28 71.64 -0.81
N ALA A 11 0.29 71.18 0.44
CA ALA A 11 0.06 69.77 0.76
C ALA A 11 -1.44 69.56 0.98
N ALA A 12 -2.08 68.88 0.03
CA ALA A 12 -3.43 68.37 0.16
C ALA A 12 -3.42 67.15 1.07
N ALA A 13 -4.19 67.19 2.16
CA ALA A 13 -4.44 66.04 3.02
C ALA A 13 -5.53 65.18 2.36
N THR A 14 -5.13 64.13 1.67
CA THR A 14 -6.05 63.09 1.19
C THR A 14 -6.25 62.06 2.31
N ALA A 15 -7.44 62.05 2.89
CA ALA A 15 -7.89 61.00 3.80
C ALA A 15 -7.98 59.68 3.03
N VAL A 16 -7.11 58.73 3.32
CA VAL A 16 -7.22 57.35 2.85
C VAL A 16 -8.14 56.63 3.81
N MET A 17 -9.33 56.26 3.33
CA MET A 17 -10.23 55.34 4.02
C MET A 17 -9.51 54.01 4.25
N MET A 18 -9.44 53.59 5.51
CA MET A 18 -9.08 52.23 5.89
C MET A 18 -10.10 51.26 5.29
N GLY A 19 -9.69 50.55 4.24
CA GLY A 19 -10.45 49.46 3.65
C GLY A 19 -10.57 48.30 4.63
N ALA A 20 -11.79 47.78 4.70
CA ALA A 20 -12.25 46.77 5.64
C ALA A 20 -11.29 45.57 5.79
N SER A 21 -11.01 45.24 7.04
CA SER A 21 -10.41 43.99 7.47
C SER A 21 -11.22 42.82 6.91
N ALA A 22 -10.61 42.02 6.03
CA ALA A 22 -11.19 40.77 5.58
C ALA A 22 -11.32 39.86 6.80
N ILE A 23 -12.56 39.45 7.07
CA ILE A 23 -12.92 38.52 8.13
C ILE A 23 -12.19 37.19 7.85
N PRO A 24 -11.54 36.55 8.84
CA PRO A 24 -10.94 35.24 8.63
C PRO A 24 -12.03 34.26 8.23
N THR A 25 -11.82 33.55 7.13
CA THR A 25 -12.63 32.40 6.75
C THR A 25 -12.51 31.39 7.90
N VAL A 26 -13.55 31.27 8.71
CA VAL A 26 -13.67 30.17 9.68
C VAL A 26 -13.83 28.91 8.85
N PHE A 27 -12.74 28.18 8.64
CA PHE A 27 -12.83 26.80 8.18
C PHE A 27 -13.72 26.07 9.19
N ALA A 28 -14.79 25.44 8.71
CA ALA A 28 -15.57 24.55 9.54
C ALA A 28 -14.60 23.49 10.08
N ALA A 29 -14.35 23.52 11.39
CA ALA A 29 -13.55 22.48 12.04
C ALA A 29 -14.18 21.14 11.67
N SER A 30 -13.44 20.30 10.95
CA SER A 30 -13.93 18.98 10.62
C SER A 30 -14.30 18.28 11.92
N GLN A 31 -15.51 17.72 11.95
CA GLN A 31 -16.01 17.00 13.11
C GLN A 31 -15.51 15.56 13.03
N ILE A 32 -14.20 15.38 12.85
CA ILE A 32 -13.56 14.07 12.83
C ILE A 32 -13.93 13.37 14.14
N LYS A 33 -14.55 12.20 14.03
CA LYS A 33 -15.07 11.43 15.17
C LYS A 33 -14.17 10.27 15.54
N TYR A 34 -13.52 9.66 14.56
CA TYR A 34 -12.79 8.41 14.70
C TYR A 34 -11.34 8.54 14.22
N GLU A 35 -10.44 7.76 14.81
CA GLU A 35 -9.00 7.86 14.60
C GLU A 35 -8.56 7.26 13.26
N TYR A 36 -9.09 6.10 12.90
CA TYR A 36 -8.58 5.24 11.82
C TYR A 36 -9.71 4.47 11.14
N GLY A 37 -9.69 4.44 9.80
CA GLY A 37 -10.63 3.64 9.00
C GLY A 37 -10.03 3.17 7.68
N VAL A 38 -10.45 1.96 7.27
CA VAL A 38 -9.95 1.26 6.07
C VAL A 38 -11.06 1.09 5.04
N PHE A 39 -10.82 1.55 3.82
CA PHE A 39 -11.83 1.69 2.78
C PHE A 39 -11.37 1.21 1.38
N LEU A 40 -10.85 -0.02 1.27
CA LEU A 40 -10.14 -0.47 0.07
C LEU A 40 -11.01 -0.56 -1.19
N SER A 41 -12.27 -1.00 -1.08
CA SER A 41 -13.18 -1.08 -2.25
C SER A 41 -14.15 0.11 -2.38
N ALA A 42 -13.87 1.22 -1.69
CA ALA A 42 -14.66 2.43 -1.81
C ALA A 42 -14.45 3.11 -3.16
N SER A 43 -15.53 3.62 -3.76
CA SER A 43 -15.46 4.37 -5.02
C SER A 43 -16.53 5.45 -5.13
N GLY A 44 -16.18 6.53 -5.81
CA GLY A 44 -17.08 7.65 -6.06
C GLY A 44 -17.44 8.48 -4.83
N ASP A 45 -18.23 9.52 -5.06
CA ASP A 45 -18.51 10.56 -4.04
C ASP A 45 -19.38 10.05 -2.89
N SER A 46 -20.19 9.01 -3.13
CA SER A 46 -21.04 8.43 -2.09
C SER A 46 -20.23 7.72 -1.00
N ASP A 47 -19.13 7.07 -1.38
CA ASP A 47 -18.29 6.35 -0.44
C ASP A 47 -17.31 7.30 0.25
N LEU A 48 -16.78 8.30 -0.46
CA LEU A 48 -15.90 9.33 0.13
C LEU A 48 -16.55 10.03 1.34
N LYS A 49 -17.85 10.33 1.27
CA LYS A 49 -18.61 10.92 2.40
C LYS A 49 -18.62 10.05 3.67
N LYS A 50 -18.46 8.74 3.53
CA LYS A 50 -18.43 7.80 4.67
C LYS A 50 -17.10 7.85 5.44
N MET A 51 -16.09 8.49 4.85
CA MET A 51 -14.73 8.60 5.40
C MET A 51 -14.51 9.91 6.15
N GLU A 52 -15.36 10.93 5.96
CA GLU A 52 -15.23 12.27 6.57
C GLU A 52 -15.30 12.26 8.12
N ASP A 53 -15.71 11.14 8.72
CA ASP A 53 -15.69 10.96 10.17
C ASP A 53 -14.33 10.45 10.70
N TYR A 54 -13.36 10.09 9.86
CA TYR A 54 -12.11 9.42 10.26
C TYR A 54 -10.87 10.30 10.07
N ARG A 55 -9.94 10.35 11.04
CA ARG A 55 -8.71 11.14 10.93
C ARG A 55 -7.77 10.54 9.90
N ILE A 56 -7.42 9.27 10.08
CA ILE A 56 -6.58 8.49 9.17
C ILE A 56 -7.51 7.67 8.28
N ILE A 57 -7.41 7.87 6.98
CA ILE A 57 -8.22 7.21 5.95
C ILE A 57 -7.30 6.39 5.08
N VAL A 58 -7.48 5.07 5.06
CA VAL A 58 -6.86 4.18 4.08
C VAL A 58 -7.87 3.94 2.95
N LEU A 59 -7.46 4.16 1.70
CA LEU A 59 -8.26 3.92 0.50
C LEU A 59 -7.37 3.47 -0.67
N ASP A 60 -7.92 2.92 -1.74
CA ASP A 60 -7.14 2.67 -2.96
C ASP A 60 -7.13 3.91 -3.85
N ALA A 61 -6.07 4.74 -3.79
CA ALA A 61 -6.00 5.97 -4.58
C ALA A 61 -5.69 5.72 -6.07
N GLN A 62 -5.44 4.48 -6.48
CA GLN A 62 -5.36 4.10 -7.90
C GLN A 62 -6.75 4.13 -8.56
N GLU A 63 -7.83 4.01 -7.77
CA GLU A 63 -9.19 4.19 -8.26
C GLU A 63 -9.37 5.57 -8.90
N GLU A 64 -9.93 5.60 -10.11
CA GLU A 64 -10.05 6.82 -10.93
C GLU A 64 -10.87 7.92 -10.22
N SER A 65 -11.80 7.49 -9.36
CA SER A 65 -12.72 8.39 -8.67
C SER A 65 -12.06 9.26 -7.58
N PHE A 66 -10.88 8.88 -7.10
CA PHE A 66 -10.09 9.66 -6.13
C PHE A 66 -9.05 10.50 -6.86
N THR A 67 -9.42 11.74 -7.18
CA THR A 67 -8.52 12.71 -7.82
C THR A 67 -7.71 13.47 -6.77
N TYR A 68 -6.65 14.15 -7.21
CA TYR A 68 -5.86 15.06 -6.38
C TYR A 68 -6.74 16.05 -5.62
N GLU A 69 -7.71 16.67 -6.29
CA GLU A 69 -8.57 17.69 -5.68
C GLU A 69 -9.42 17.13 -4.55
N LYS A 70 -9.90 15.89 -4.67
CA LYS A 70 -10.71 15.23 -3.64
C LYS A 70 -9.87 14.81 -2.44
N ILE A 71 -8.68 14.26 -2.67
CA ILE A 71 -7.74 13.91 -1.61
C ILE A 71 -7.28 15.18 -0.88
N MET A 72 -7.00 16.26 -1.61
CA MET A 72 -6.66 17.54 -1.01
C MET A 72 -7.84 18.18 -0.25
N ASP A 73 -9.08 18.03 -0.70
CA ASP A 73 -10.25 18.46 0.07
C ASP A 73 -10.34 17.73 1.42
N LEU A 74 -10.11 16.41 1.44
CA LEU A 74 -10.01 15.65 2.70
C LEU A 74 -8.86 16.19 3.57
N LYS A 75 -7.66 16.37 3.00
CA LYS A 75 -6.49 16.83 3.76
C LYS A 75 -6.66 18.25 4.32
N ASN A 76 -7.29 19.15 3.56
CA ASN A 76 -7.63 20.51 4.02
C ASN A 76 -8.67 20.51 5.14
N LYS A 77 -9.48 19.44 5.25
CA LYS A 77 -10.36 19.17 6.38
C LYS A 77 -9.64 18.47 7.54
N GLY A 78 -8.30 18.35 7.53
CA GLY A 78 -7.53 17.77 8.62
C GLY A 78 -7.43 16.24 8.61
N HIS A 79 -7.86 15.59 7.52
CA HIS A 79 -7.64 14.16 7.33
C HIS A 79 -6.19 13.86 6.92
N ILE A 80 -5.74 12.64 7.21
CA ILE A 80 -4.51 12.02 6.74
C ILE A 80 -4.92 10.88 5.82
N VAL A 81 -4.40 10.85 4.60
CA VAL A 81 -4.84 9.87 3.58
C VAL A 81 -3.69 8.95 3.21
N TYR A 82 -3.86 7.64 3.40
CA TYR A 82 -2.92 6.62 2.95
C TYR A 82 -3.52 5.86 1.76
N SER A 83 -2.71 5.65 0.72
CA SER A 83 -3.12 4.78 -0.39
C SER A 83 -2.77 3.34 -0.11
N TYR A 84 -3.68 2.42 -0.41
CA TYR A 84 -3.33 1.03 -0.68
C TYR A 84 -2.26 0.96 -1.76
N ILE A 85 -1.27 0.09 -1.55
CA ILE A 85 -0.31 -0.32 -2.55
C ILE A 85 0.08 -1.77 -2.29
N ASN A 86 -0.11 -2.62 -3.29
CA ASN A 86 0.29 -4.01 -3.21
C ASN A 86 1.79 -4.14 -3.54
N LEU A 87 2.59 -4.65 -2.61
CA LEU A 87 4.04 -4.78 -2.78
C LEU A 87 4.44 -6.12 -3.38
N GLY A 88 3.87 -7.21 -2.86
CA GLY A 88 4.35 -8.56 -3.08
C GLY A 88 3.55 -9.41 -4.05
N SER A 89 2.46 -8.89 -4.58
CA SER A 89 1.61 -9.62 -5.51
C SER A 89 0.98 -8.69 -6.55
N ILE A 90 0.28 -9.30 -7.52
CA ILE A 90 -0.34 -8.59 -8.62
C ILE A 90 -1.74 -9.14 -8.91
N GLU A 91 -2.74 -8.26 -8.90
CA GLU A 91 -4.13 -8.57 -9.19
C GLU A 91 -4.40 -8.51 -10.72
N ASP A 92 -5.27 -9.37 -11.22
CA ASP A 92 -5.53 -9.54 -12.66
C ASP A 92 -6.34 -8.39 -13.33
N ASP A 93 -6.99 -7.56 -12.51
CA ASP A 93 -7.78 -6.41 -12.91
C ASP A 93 -6.95 -5.11 -13.01
N ARG A 94 -5.73 -5.09 -12.46
CA ARG A 94 -4.82 -3.94 -12.56
C ARG A 94 -4.41 -3.70 -14.00
N SER A 95 -4.40 -2.43 -14.39
CA SER A 95 -4.03 -2.01 -15.76
C SER A 95 -2.62 -2.47 -16.17
N TYR A 96 -1.72 -2.66 -15.20
CA TYR A 96 -0.34 -3.11 -15.38
C TYR A 96 -0.15 -4.64 -15.30
N TYR A 97 -1.20 -5.43 -15.03
CA TYR A 97 -1.11 -6.89 -14.89
C TYR A 97 -0.39 -7.55 -16.08
N LYS A 98 -0.82 -7.23 -17.31
CA LYS A 98 -0.24 -7.83 -18.54
C LYS A 98 1.25 -7.56 -18.71
N LYS A 99 1.76 -6.46 -18.15
CA LYS A 99 3.17 -6.06 -18.25
C LYS A 99 4.03 -6.87 -17.30
N TYR A 100 3.55 -7.15 -16.09
CA TYR A 100 4.36 -7.73 -15.02
C TYR A 100 3.99 -9.18 -14.64
N LYS A 101 2.90 -9.75 -15.17
CA LYS A 101 2.50 -11.14 -14.86
C LYS A 101 3.59 -12.20 -15.04
N ASN A 102 4.55 -11.97 -15.94
CA ASN A 102 5.68 -12.87 -16.18
C ASN A 102 6.71 -12.87 -15.03
N LEU A 103 6.62 -11.92 -14.09
CA LEU A 103 7.44 -11.86 -12.89
C LEU A 103 6.85 -12.70 -11.75
N THR A 104 5.61 -13.17 -11.89
CA THR A 104 4.96 -14.01 -10.87
C THR A 104 5.70 -15.34 -10.68
N PHE A 105 5.64 -15.88 -9.46
CA PHE A 105 6.33 -17.13 -9.15
C PHE A 105 5.46 -18.12 -8.35
N ALA A 106 4.34 -17.71 -7.78
CA ALA A 106 3.42 -18.60 -7.08
C ALA A 106 1.97 -18.07 -7.19
N PRO A 107 0.95 -18.94 -7.14
CA PRO A 107 -0.44 -18.52 -6.91
C PRO A 107 -0.60 -17.90 -5.52
N TYR A 108 -1.56 -16.99 -5.35
CA TYR A 108 -1.99 -16.55 -4.03
C TYR A 108 -3.14 -17.47 -3.57
N GLU A 109 -2.96 -18.19 -2.47
CA GLU A 109 -4.01 -19.02 -1.85
C GLU A 109 -5.22 -18.17 -1.44
N ASP A 110 -6.42 -18.72 -1.57
CA ASP A 110 -7.72 -18.04 -1.40
C ASP A 110 -8.03 -16.83 -2.31
N TRP A 111 -7.05 -16.30 -3.04
CA TRP A 111 -7.19 -15.14 -3.93
C TRP A 111 -6.83 -15.50 -5.39
N PRO A 112 -7.71 -16.22 -6.13
CA PRO A 112 -7.39 -16.75 -7.46
C PRO A 112 -7.14 -15.69 -8.54
N HIS A 113 -7.53 -14.44 -8.28
CA HIS A 113 -7.28 -13.28 -9.15
C HIS A 113 -5.92 -12.63 -8.90
N GLU A 114 -5.15 -13.16 -7.95
CA GLU A 114 -3.91 -12.57 -7.48
C GLU A 114 -2.77 -13.60 -7.46
N ARG A 115 -1.53 -13.11 -7.62
CA ARG A 115 -0.34 -13.95 -7.68
C ARG A 115 0.87 -13.26 -7.06
N TRP A 116 1.68 -14.02 -6.33
CA TRP A 116 2.95 -13.55 -5.77
C TRP A 116 3.95 -13.18 -6.87
N VAL A 117 4.62 -12.05 -6.69
CA VAL A 117 5.54 -11.45 -7.68
C VAL A 117 6.98 -11.45 -7.17
N ASP A 118 7.93 -11.71 -8.06
CA ASP A 118 9.35 -11.65 -7.71
C ASP A 118 9.79 -10.19 -7.50
N VAL A 119 9.72 -9.75 -6.25
CA VAL A 119 10.09 -8.40 -5.83
C VAL A 119 11.59 -8.12 -5.88
N SER A 120 12.43 -9.14 -6.15
CA SER A 120 13.85 -8.93 -6.43
C SER A 120 14.10 -8.37 -7.84
N SER A 121 13.10 -8.44 -8.72
CA SER A 121 13.16 -7.89 -10.07
C SER A 121 13.33 -6.38 -10.07
N THR A 122 14.36 -5.88 -10.75
CA THR A 122 14.59 -4.43 -10.93
C THR A 122 13.44 -3.75 -11.67
N ASP A 123 12.77 -4.47 -12.57
CA ASP A 123 11.62 -3.94 -13.31
C ASP A 123 10.42 -3.74 -12.37
N TRP A 124 10.21 -4.65 -11.42
CA TRP A 124 9.18 -4.51 -10.39
C TRP A 124 9.52 -3.38 -9.42
N GLN A 125 10.76 -3.31 -8.93
CA GLN A 125 11.18 -2.24 -8.01
C GLN A 125 11.06 -0.85 -8.66
N THR A 126 11.45 -0.72 -9.93
CA THR A 126 11.30 0.53 -10.70
C THR A 126 9.82 0.89 -10.85
N PHE A 127 8.97 -0.10 -11.11
CA PHE A 127 7.54 0.10 -11.19
C PHE A 127 6.94 0.56 -9.87
N GLN A 128 7.24 -0.10 -8.76
CA GLN A 128 6.74 0.26 -7.43
C GLN A 128 7.15 1.69 -7.07
N SER A 129 8.39 2.09 -7.37
CA SER A 129 8.83 3.47 -7.17
C SER A 129 8.04 4.47 -8.03
N SER A 130 7.77 4.16 -9.30
CA SER A 130 6.95 4.99 -10.17
C SER A 130 5.49 5.09 -9.70
N LEU A 131 4.91 3.98 -9.24
CA LEU A 131 3.55 3.95 -8.72
C LEU A 131 3.45 4.81 -7.44
N ALA A 132 4.40 4.65 -6.52
CA ALA A 132 4.48 5.47 -5.32
C ALA A 132 4.67 6.96 -5.64
N TYR A 133 5.48 7.30 -6.65
CA TYR A 133 5.62 8.67 -7.14
C TYR A 133 4.25 9.21 -7.60
N ASP A 134 3.52 8.49 -8.44
CA ASP A 134 2.21 8.93 -8.94
C ASP A 134 1.20 9.12 -7.78
N LEU A 135 1.18 8.20 -6.82
CA LEU A 135 0.32 8.31 -5.64
C LEU A 135 0.66 9.55 -4.79
N VAL A 136 1.94 9.84 -4.56
CA VAL A 136 2.36 10.99 -3.75
C VAL A 136 2.14 12.31 -4.48
N TYR A 137 2.58 12.42 -5.73
CA TYR A 137 2.65 13.70 -6.43
C TYR A 137 1.42 13.98 -7.31
N GLU A 138 0.82 12.96 -7.92
CA GLU A 138 -0.35 13.11 -8.78
C GLU A 138 -1.67 12.89 -8.03
N LYS A 139 -1.66 12.09 -6.94
CA LYS A 139 -2.85 11.90 -6.09
C LYS A 139 -2.79 12.66 -4.76
N GLY A 140 -1.59 13.03 -4.29
CA GLY A 140 -1.45 13.87 -3.09
C GLY A 140 -1.60 13.12 -1.77
N VAL A 141 -1.37 11.81 -1.72
CA VAL A 141 -1.49 11.03 -0.46
C VAL A 141 -0.39 11.36 0.54
N ASP A 142 -0.66 11.10 1.82
CA ASP A 142 0.27 11.30 2.94
C ASP A 142 1.11 10.05 3.26
N GLY A 143 0.76 8.91 2.67
CA GLY A 143 1.40 7.64 2.99
C GLY A 143 0.83 6.45 2.23
N PHE A 144 1.30 5.28 2.61
CA PHE A 144 1.03 4.01 1.99
C PHE A 144 0.57 2.99 3.04
N PHE A 145 -0.56 2.34 2.76
CA PHE A 145 -0.95 1.09 3.37
C PHE A 145 -0.43 -0.03 2.47
N VAL A 146 0.70 -0.62 2.88
CA VAL A 146 1.51 -1.52 2.04
C VAL A 146 1.10 -2.96 2.32
N ASP A 147 0.56 -3.61 1.31
CA ASP A 147 0.08 -4.98 1.44
C ASP A 147 1.10 -6.01 0.94
N ASN A 148 0.94 -7.24 1.39
CA ASN A 148 1.62 -8.42 0.83
C ASN A 148 3.15 -8.43 0.96
N THR A 149 3.69 -7.89 2.06
CA THR A 149 5.12 -8.13 2.38
C THR A 149 5.42 -9.59 2.76
N ASP A 150 4.36 -10.37 3.01
CA ASP A 150 4.37 -11.82 3.21
C ASP A 150 4.86 -12.61 1.98
N VAL A 151 5.05 -11.95 0.83
CA VAL A 151 5.79 -12.53 -0.31
C VAL A 151 7.15 -13.10 0.10
N TYR A 152 7.78 -12.54 1.14
CA TYR A 152 8.99 -13.08 1.73
C TYR A 152 8.74 -14.40 2.47
N TYR A 153 7.67 -14.51 3.26
CA TYR A 153 7.27 -15.77 3.89
C TYR A 153 7.02 -16.84 2.82
N VAL A 154 6.27 -16.52 1.77
CA VAL A 154 5.99 -17.47 0.67
C VAL A 154 7.27 -17.91 -0.03
N ALA A 155 8.19 -16.98 -0.29
CA ALA A 155 9.49 -17.32 -0.85
C ALA A 155 10.30 -18.24 0.09
N LYS A 156 10.26 -17.98 1.40
CA LYS A 156 11.07 -18.66 2.41
C LYS A 156 10.53 -20.06 2.77
N GLU A 157 9.23 -20.17 3.01
CA GLU A 157 8.59 -21.34 3.63
C GLU A 157 7.78 -22.18 2.63
N GLU A 158 7.25 -21.58 1.56
CA GLU A 158 6.26 -22.22 0.67
C GLU A 158 6.85 -22.65 -0.68
N SER A 159 8.05 -23.22 -0.66
CA SER A 159 8.76 -23.64 -1.86
C SER A 159 7.99 -24.61 -2.77
N ASP A 160 7.08 -25.40 -2.21
CA ASP A 160 6.23 -26.32 -2.99
C ASP A 160 5.21 -25.60 -3.89
N LEU A 161 4.88 -24.34 -3.60
CA LEU A 161 3.98 -23.52 -4.42
C LEU A 161 4.71 -22.83 -5.58
N HIS A 162 6.05 -22.82 -5.57
CA HIS A 162 6.84 -22.05 -6.53
C HIS A 162 6.81 -22.69 -7.91
N GLU A 163 6.49 -21.90 -8.92
CA GLU A 163 6.50 -22.28 -10.33
C GLU A 163 7.87 -22.08 -10.99
N ARG A 164 8.80 -21.44 -10.27
CA ARG A 164 10.19 -21.22 -10.66
C ARG A 164 11.09 -20.97 -9.45
N ASP A 165 12.39 -21.15 -9.60
CA ASP A 165 13.37 -20.87 -8.55
C ASP A 165 13.30 -19.41 -8.09
N ILE A 166 13.19 -19.23 -6.77
CA ILE A 166 13.20 -17.95 -6.06
C ILE A 166 14.24 -18.02 -4.94
N ASP A 167 14.94 -16.92 -4.74
CA ASP A 167 15.93 -16.77 -3.68
C ASP A 167 15.31 -15.90 -2.58
N PRO A 168 14.97 -16.47 -1.41
CA PRO A 168 14.29 -15.73 -0.35
C PRO A 168 15.10 -14.54 0.16
N ALA A 169 16.44 -14.64 0.15
CA ALA A 169 17.31 -13.52 0.54
C ALA A 169 17.16 -12.34 -0.44
N LYS A 170 17.05 -12.63 -1.75
CA LYS A 170 16.78 -11.58 -2.75
C LYS A 170 15.38 -11.00 -2.64
N ILE A 171 14.39 -11.81 -2.24
CA ILE A 171 13.03 -11.32 -1.97
C ILE A 171 13.05 -10.39 -0.75
N PHE A 172 13.71 -10.77 0.34
CA PHE A 172 13.89 -9.92 1.52
C PHE A 172 14.55 -8.57 1.19
N ASP A 173 15.63 -8.59 0.40
CA ASP A 173 16.28 -7.35 -0.07
C ASP A 173 15.37 -6.55 -1.02
N GLY A 174 14.60 -7.24 -1.87
CA GLY A 174 13.61 -6.62 -2.75
C GLY A 174 12.52 -5.86 -1.99
N VAL A 175 11.90 -6.49 -0.98
CA VAL A 175 10.94 -5.84 -0.07
C VAL A 175 11.59 -4.62 0.58
N THR A 176 12.80 -4.79 1.14
CA THR A 176 13.54 -3.70 1.80
C THR A 176 13.77 -2.51 0.85
N ASN A 177 14.22 -2.76 -0.37
CA ASN A 177 14.51 -1.71 -1.35
C ASN A 177 13.25 -0.95 -1.75
N ILE A 178 12.12 -1.64 -1.91
CA ILE A 178 10.83 -1.02 -2.26
C ILE A 178 10.33 -0.13 -1.12
N LEU A 179 10.34 -0.62 0.12
CA LEU A 179 9.93 0.14 1.29
C LEU A 179 10.81 1.38 1.51
N SER A 180 12.13 1.24 1.36
CA SER A 180 13.05 2.38 1.40
C SER A 180 12.78 3.39 0.28
N ALA A 181 12.41 2.94 -0.92
CA ALA A 181 12.02 3.83 -2.01
C ALA A 181 10.76 4.64 -1.65
N TYR A 182 9.76 4.02 -1.03
CA TYR A 182 8.55 4.71 -0.57
C TYR A 182 8.86 5.82 0.45
N LYS A 183 9.75 5.56 1.41
CA LYS A 183 10.20 6.55 2.40
C LYS A 183 11.00 7.71 1.81
N SER A 184 11.55 7.57 0.60
CA SER A 184 12.44 8.56 -0.01
C SER A 184 11.74 9.78 -0.60
N PHE A 185 10.41 9.73 -0.76
CA PHE A 185 9.64 10.84 -1.30
C PHE A 185 9.36 11.93 -0.25
N THR A 186 8.71 13.01 -0.68
CA THR A 186 8.25 14.09 0.20
C THR A 186 6.81 14.42 -0.15
N THR A 187 5.91 14.31 0.82
CA THR A 187 4.47 14.57 0.65
C THR A 187 4.20 16.07 0.55
N THR A 188 2.95 16.45 0.27
CA THR A 188 2.53 17.86 0.29
C THR A 188 2.64 18.51 1.68
N ARG A 189 2.88 17.72 2.74
CA ARG A 189 3.13 18.19 4.11
C ARG A 189 4.62 18.44 4.38
N GLY A 190 5.50 18.21 3.40
CA GLY A 190 6.95 18.36 3.57
C GLY A 190 7.61 17.22 4.35
N GLU A 191 6.89 16.11 4.56
CA GLU A 191 7.33 14.95 5.34
C GLU A 191 7.58 13.74 4.44
N SER A 192 8.38 12.78 4.90
CA SER A 192 8.47 11.45 4.28
C SER A 192 7.09 10.77 4.35
N PRO A 193 6.62 10.07 3.31
CA PRO A 193 5.38 9.33 3.37
C PRO A 193 5.36 8.37 4.56
N TYR A 194 4.20 8.27 5.20
CA TYR A 194 3.98 7.27 6.24
C TYR A 194 3.84 5.89 5.60
N VAL A 195 4.60 4.89 6.04
CA VAL A 195 4.54 3.53 5.51
C VAL A 195 4.00 2.59 6.59
N LEU A 196 2.77 2.13 6.38
CA LEU A 196 2.02 1.23 7.26
C LEU A 196 1.91 -0.14 6.56
N ILE A 197 2.73 -1.13 6.96
CA ILE A 197 2.62 -2.49 6.40
C ILE A 197 1.37 -3.17 6.93
N ASN A 198 0.63 -3.86 6.08
CA ASN A 198 -0.42 -4.78 6.47
C ASN A 198 0.15 -6.20 6.63
N GLY A 199 0.04 -6.80 7.81
CA GLY A 199 0.68 -8.08 8.11
C GLY A 199 2.21 -7.98 8.12
N GLY A 200 2.90 -8.87 7.39
CA GLY A 200 4.36 -8.82 7.25
C GLY A 200 5.14 -9.34 8.46
N ASP A 201 4.54 -10.22 9.26
CA ASP A 201 5.10 -10.73 10.50
C ASP A 201 6.52 -11.31 10.34
N THR A 202 6.70 -12.17 9.34
CA THR A 202 7.93 -12.90 9.06
C THR A 202 9.01 -11.94 8.55
N TYR A 203 8.65 -11.04 7.63
CA TYR A 203 9.58 -10.04 7.10
C TYR A 203 10.05 -9.07 8.19
N VAL A 204 9.12 -8.50 8.96
CA VAL A 204 9.43 -7.50 9.98
C VAL A 204 10.21 -8.14 11.14
N THR A 205 9.83 -9.33 11.58
CA THR A 205 10.55 -10.06 12.64
C THR A 205 11.98 -10.37 12.20
N ASP A 206 12.16 -10.96 11.01
CA ASP A 206 13.50 -11.27 10.47
C ASP A 206 14.32 -9.99 10.21
N TYR A 207 13.67 -8.86 9.88
CA TYR A 207 14.37 -7.58 9.73
C TYR A 207 14.89 -7.05 11.08
N ILE A 208 14.09 -7.17 12.14
CA ILE A 208 14.48 -6.74 13.50
C ILE A 208 15.58 -7.67 14.02
N GLU A 209 15.30 -8.97 14.07
CA GLU A 209 16.08 -9.97 14.80
C GLU A 209 17.22 -10.58 13.96
N GLY A 210 17.03 -10.65 12.64
CA GLY A 210 17.92 -11.34 11.72
C GLY A 210 17.66 -12.85 11.62
N VAL A 211 18.20 -13.48 10.58
CA VAL A 211 18.19 -14.93 10.36
C VAL A 211 19.62 -15.44 10.52
N ASN A 212 19.89 -16.21 11.58
CA ASN A 212 21.25 -16.62 11.97
C ASN A 212 21.26 -18.05 12.55
N GLY A 213 22.44 -18.66 12.68
CA GLY A 213 22.60 -19.94 13.36
C GLY A 213 21.87 -21.10 12.68
N GLU A 214 21.19 -21.95 13.47
CA GLU A 214 20.44 -23.10 12.98
C GLU A 214 19.37 -22.69 11.95
N ASP A 215 18.71 -21.55 12.15
CA ASP A 215 17.71 -21.01 11.21
C ASP A 215 18.38 -20.64 9.87
N ALA A 216 19.57 -20.03 9.88
CA ALA A 216 20.30 -19.72 8.66
C ALA A 216 20.79 -20.97 7.91
N GLU A 217 21.11 -22.05 8.65
CA GLU A 217 21.44 -23.34 8.05
C GLU A 217 20.20 -24.00 7.42
N GLU A 218 19.05 -23.90 8.07
CA GLU A 218 17.76 -24.41 7.58
C GLU A 218 17.35 -23.70 6.28
N TYR A 219 17.41 -22.36 6.25
CA TYR A 219 17.00 -21.58 5.08
C TYR A 219 18.09 -21.41 4.02
N GLY A 220 19.35 -21.75 4.33
CA GLY A 220 20.47 -21.62 3.41
C GLY A 220 20.94 -20.18 3.14
N PHE A 221 20.49 -19.21 3.94
CA PHE A 221 20.94 -17.81 3.90
C PHE A 221 20.90 -17.19 5.30
N SER A 222 21.61 -16.07 5.48
CA SER A 222 21.60 -15.31 6.74
C SER A 222 21.20 -13.86 6.51
N ILE A 223 20.46 -13.29 7.46
CA ILE A 223 20.13 -11.87 7.52
C ILE A 223 20.68 -11.31 8.82
N GLN A 224 21.40 -10.20 8.74
CA GLN A 224 21.78 -9.46 9.94
C GLN A 224 20.58 -8.63 10.43
N GLY A 225 20.20 -8.81 11.70
CA GLY A 225 19.18 -7.98 12.34
C GLY A 225 19.58 -6.50 12.32
N ARG A 226 18.64 -5.64 11.95
CA ARG A 226 18.86 -4.20 11.74
C ARG A 226 18.36 -3.35 12.90
N ASN A 227 17.54 -3.90 13.80
CA ASN A 227 16.98 -3.29 15.04
C ASN A 227 16.26 -1.93 14.92
N SER A 228 16.34 -1.24 13.78
CA SER A 228 15.60 -0.01 13.49
C SER A 228 14.91 -0.12 12.14
N LEU A 229 13.61 0.12 12.19
CA LEU A 229 12.70 0.12 11.05
C LEU A 229 12.55 1.52 10.40
N ASP A 230 13.23 2.55 10.93
CA ASP A 230 13.02 3.97 10.55
C ASP A 230 13.23 4.26 9.06
N GLY A 231 14.11 3.50 8.41
CA GLY A 231 14.40 3.65 6.99
C GLY A 231 13.41 2.97 6.05
N ILE A 232 12.43 2.22 6.58
CA ILE A 232 11.50 1.43 5.76
C ILE A 232 10.03 1.57 6.17
N ILE A 233 9.71 1.65 7.47
CA ILE A 233 8.32 1.71 7.94
C ILE A 233 8.12 2.61 9.15
N ASP A 234 6.88 3.05 9.34
CA ASP A 234 6.42 3.84 10.49
C ASP A 234 5.52 3.02 11.42
N GLY A 235 4.86 1.99 10.90
CA GLY A 235 4.02 1.10 11.70
C GLY A 235 3.56 -0.13 10.94
N ILE A 236 2.78 -0.97 11.64
CA ILE A 236 2.06 -2.11 11.07
C ILE A 236 0.55 -1.96 11.29
N ASN A 237 -0.23 -2.54 10.39
CA ASN A 237 -1.61 -2.93 10.59
C ASN A 237 -1.66 -4.46 10.64
N GLN A 238 -2.10 -5.01 11.78
CA GLN A 238 -2.33 -6.44 11.89
C GLN A 238 -3.82 -6.73 11.70
N GLU A 239 -4.12 -7.58 10.72
CA GLU A 239 -5.46 -8.10 10.55
C GLU A 239 -5.71 -9.29 11.48
N GLY A 240 -6.91 -9.33 12.06
CA GLY A 240 -7.46 -10.55 12.63
C GLY A 240 -6.77 -11.11 13.88
N ILE A 241 -6.40 -10.24 14.83
CA ILE A 241 -5.92 -10.67 16.14
C ILE A 241 -7.04 -11.36 16.93
N PHE A 242 -8.29 -10.88 16.82
CA PHE A 242 -9.43 -11.38 17.59
C PHE A 242 -10.50 -12.05 16.73
N SER A 243 -10.51 -11.78 15.43
CA SER A 243 -11.45 -12.33 14.45
C SER A 243 -10.72 -12.77 13.20
N THR A 244 -11.36 -13.61 12.37
CA THR A 244 -10.78 -14.02 11.09
C THR A 244 -11.86 -14.27 10.05
N ILE A 245 -11.47 -14.20 8.79
CA ILE A 245 -12.31 -14.59 7.65
C ILE A 245 -12.48 -16.11 7.68
N ASN A 246 -13.68 -16.56 7.37
CA ASN A 246 -13.95 -17.97 7.14
C ASN A 246 -13.87 -18.26 5.64
N PHE A 247 -12.72 -18.77 5.21
CA PHE A 247 -12.41 -19.13 3.83
C PHE A 247 -13.16 -20.38 3.31
N ASP A 248 -13.97 -21.04 4.15
CA ASP A 248 -14.97 -22.02 3.66
C ASP A 248 -16.03 -21.39 2.72
N TYR A 249 -16.08 -20.06 2.65
CA TYR A 249 -17.04 -19.29 1.86
C TYR A 249 -16.34 -18.33 0.89
N ASP A 250 -16.56 -18.53 -0.41
CA ASP A 250 -15.98 -17.75 -1.52
C ASP A 250 -16.34 -16.25 -1.55
N ASP A 251 -17.25 -15.77 -0.69
CA ASP A 251 -17.65 -14.35 -0.65
C ASP A 251 -16.78 -13.49 0.29
N HIS A 252 -15.87 -14.14 1.04
CA HIS A 252 -14.95 -13.54 2.00
C HIS A 252 -15.63 -12.58 2.99
N ASN A 253 -16.92 -12.81 3.28
CA ASN A 253 -17.73 -11.93 4.11
C ASN A 253 -18.40 -12.70 5.28
N HIS A 254 -17.85 -13.87 5.59
CA HIS A 254 -18.14 -14.67 6.78
C HIS A 254 -16.98 -14.57 7.76
N PHE A 255 -17.28 -14.19 9.01
CA PHE A 255 -16.25 -13.97 10.02
C PHE A 255 -16.49 -14.78 11.29
N VAL A 256 -15.41 -15.34 11.82
CA VAL A 256 -15.39 -16.16 13.03
C VAL A 256 -14.41 -15.57 14.05
N ALA A 257 -14.45 -16.10 15.28
CA ALA A 257 -13.45 -15.71 16.27
C ALA A 257 -12.10 -16.32 15.89
N GLN A 258 -11.02 -15.58 16.11
CA GLN A 258 -9.67 -16.09 15.90
C GLN A 258 -9.37 -17.19 16.91
N ASP A 259 -8.60 -18.20 16.51
CA ASP A 259 -8.14 -19.21 17.44
C ASP A 259 -7.10 -18.65 18.42
N LYS A 260 -6.89 -19.37 19.53
CA LYS A 260 -6.05 -18.88 20.62
C LYS A 260 -4.58 -18.77 20.23
N GLU A 261 -4.08 -19.69 19.42
CA GLU A 261 -2.66 -19.75 19.06
C GLU A 261 -2.32 -18.61 18.11
N SER A 262 -3.09 -18.44 17.03
CA SER A 262 -2.95 -17.32 16.09
C SER A 262 -3.13 -15.98 16.80
N SER A 263 -4.11 -15.87 17.70
CA SER A 263 -4.33 -14.67 18.49
C SER A 263 -3.19 -14.35 19.48
N GLU A 264 -2.47 -15.36 19.99
CA GLU A 264 -1.29 -15.16 20.85
C GLU A 264 -0.09 -14.73 20.00
N TYR A 265 0.13 -15.41 18.88
CA TYR A 265 1.19 -15.09 17.92
C TYR A 265 1.09 -13.66 17.40
N TYR A 266 -0.08 -13.22 16.91
CA TYR A 266 -0.24 -11.86 16.40
C TYR A 266 -0.13 -10.77 17.48
N LYS A 267 -0.40 -11.10 18.76
CA LYS A 267 -0.13 -10.17 19.86
C LYS A 267 1.37 -10.04 20.12
N GLU A 268 2.10 -11.16 20.13
CA GLU A 268 3.56 -11.15 20.28
C GLU A 268 4.21 -10.32 19.16
N TYR A 269 3.75 -10.49 17.92
CA TYR A 269 4.22 -9.68 16.80
C TYR A 269 3.92 -8.18 16.98
N ALA A 270 2.68 -7.82 17.33
CA ALA A 270 2.30 -6.44 17.59
C ALA A 270 3.14 -5.80 18.71
N GLU A 271 3.37 -6.53 19.81
CA GLU A 271 4.17 -6.08 20.94
C GLU A 271 5.66 -5.97 20.59
N LEU A 272 6.20 -6.85 19.73
CA LEU A 272 7.56 -6.73 19.19
C LEU A 272 7.72 -5.43 18.41
N VAL A 273 6.78 -5.11 17.51
CA VAL A 273 6.83 -3.90 16.68
C VAL A 273 6.69 -2.63 17.53
N ASP A 274 5.80 -2.63 18.53
CA ASP A 274 5.70 -1.54 19.51
C ASP A 274 6.99 -1.36 20.32
N SER A 275 7.66 -2.46 20.71
CA SER A 275 8.90 -2.42 21.50
C SER A 275 10.07 -1.73 20.80
N VAL A 276 10.05 -1.67 19.47
CA VAL A 276 11.04 -0.94 18.63
C VAL A 276 10.54 0.45 18.21
N GLY A 277 9.45 0.94 18.82
CA GLY A 277 8.97 2.32 18.70
C GLY A 277 8.17 2.59 17.42
N LYS A 278 7.50 1.57 16.87
CA LYS A 278 6.66 1.69 15.68
C LYS A 278 5.19 1.62 16.05
N ASP A 279 4.35 2.31 15.28
CA ASP A 279 2.92 2.34 15.54
C ASP A 279 2.28 0.99 15.20
N VAL A 280 1.24 0.62 15.95
CA VAL A 280 0.43 -0.58 15.69
C VAL A 280 -1.03 -0.21 15.51
N PHE A 281 -1.59 -0.71 14.41
CA PHE A 281 -2.99 -0.63 14.03
C PHE A 281 -3.57 -2.04 13.95
N LEU A 282 -4.85 -2.18 14.30
CA LEU A 282 -5.60 -3.42 14.16
C LEU A 282 -6.74 -3.23 13.16
N LEU A 283 -6.90 -4.20 12.27
CA LEU A 283 -8.09 -4.38 11.45
C LEU A 283 -8.79 -5.67 11.87
N GLU A 284 -10.05 -5.55 12.31
CA GLU A 284 -10.82 -6.67 12.84
C GLU A 284 -12.13 -6.84 12.09
N TYR A 285 -12.51 -8.09 11.85
CA TYR A 285 -13.74 -8.46 11.17
C TYR A 285 -14.81 -8.95 12.15
N THR A 286 -15.26 -8.08 13.05
CA THR A 286 -16.34 -8.38 13.99
C THR A 286 -17.29 -7.20 14.22
N SER A 287 -18.55 -7.53 14.51
CA SER A 287 -19.55 -6.60 15.07
C SER A 287 -20.04 -7.05 16.45
N LYS A 288 -19.46 -8.13 17.00
CA LYS A 288 -19.86 -8.68 18.29
C LYS A 288 -19.36 -7.76 19.40
N SER A 289 -20.29 -7.29 20.23
CA SER A 289 -19.96 -6.36 21.32
C SER A 289 -18.96 -6.90 22.34
N SER A 290 -18.85 -8.23 22.50
CA SER A 290 -17.82 -8.86 23.34
C SER A 290 -16.42 -8.66 22.78
N ASP A 291 -16.27 -8.90 21.48
CA ASP A 291 -15.00 -8.88 20.79
C ASP A 291 -14.50 -7.44 20.70
N ILE A 292 -15.39 -6.51 20.34
CA ILE A 292 -15.11 -5.07 20.33
C ILE A 292 -14.62 -4.57 21.70
N LYS A 293 -15.18 -5.06 22.80
CA LYS A 293 -14.70 -4.70 24.15
C LYS A 293 -13.28 -5.21 24.41
N ASN A 294 -12.95 -6.40 23.93
CA ASN A 294 -11.61 -6.97 24.09
C ASN A 294 -10.59 -6.23 23.22
N ILE A 295 -10.93 -5.96 21.96
CA ILE A 295 -10.12 -5.16 21.03
C ILE A 295 -9.83 -3.79 21.65
N LYS A 296 -10.89 -3.07 22.05
CA LYS A 296 -10.74 -1.75 22.68
C LYS A 296 -9.83 -1.81 23.90
N LYS A 297 -10.04 -2.77 24.80
CA LYS A 297 -9.21 -2.91 26.00
C LYS A 297 -7.75 -3.16 25.64
N TYR A 298 -7.48 -4.06 24.70
CA TYR A 298 -6.13 -4.38 24.25
C TYR A 298 -5.44 -3.14 23.65
N CYS A 299 -6.12 -2.42 22.76
CA CYS A 299 -5.57 -1.20 22.16
C CYS A 299 -5.37 -0.08 23.17
N GLU A 300 -6.30 0.13 24.12
CA GLU A 300 -6.14 1.13 25.19
C GLU A 300 -4.95 0.83 26.10
N GLN A 301 -4.69 -0.46 26.39
CA GLN A 301 -3.57 -0.88 27.24
C GLN A 301 -2.21 -0.68 26.57
N ASN A 302 -2.14 -0.84 25.25
CA ASN A 302 -0.89 -0.77 24.49
C ASN A 302 -0.73 0.53 23.68
N GLY A 303 -1.72 1.42 23.69
CA GLY A 303 -1.69 2.66 22.90
C GLY A 303 -1.98 2.49 21.40
N PHE A 304 -2.44 1.31 20.98
CA PHE A 304 -2.69 0.96 19.58
C PHE A 304 -3.96 1.62 19.03
N ARG A 305 -4.10 1.58 17.70
CA ARG A 305 -5.31 2.03 16.99
C ARG A 305 -6.08 0.83 16.46
N TYR A 306 -7.39 0.96 16.30
CA TYR A 306 -8.20 -0.13 15.73
C TYR A 306 -9.32 0.37 14.83
N PHE A 307 -9.67 -0.49 13.87
CA PHE A 307 -10.87 -0.41 13.07
C PHE A 307 -11.50 -1.81 13.01
N ALA A 308 -12.72 -1.95 13.53
CA ALA A 308 -13.47 -3.20 13.55
C ALA A 308 -14.75 -3.10 12.73
N THR A 309 -14.86 -3.92 11.69
CA THR A 309 -15.98 -3.94 10.75
C THR A 309 -16.57 -5.35 10.62
N ASN A 310 -17.76 -5.51 10.07
CA ASN A 310 -18.31 -6.83 9.73
C ASN A 310 -18.52 -6.97 8.22
N LYS A 311 -17.67 -6.30 7.45
CA LYS A 311 -17.72 -6.19 6.01
C LYS A 311 -16.34 -6.47 5.43
N GLY A 312 -16.23 -7.53 4.64
CA GLY A 312 -15.00 -7.92 3.96
C GLY A 312 -14.68 -7.02 2.78
N ASP A 313 -15.71 -6.39 2.20
CA ASP A 313 -15.55 -5.45 1.08
C ASP A 313 -14.86 -4.14 1.46
N LEU A 314 -14.69 -3.85 2.76
CA LEU A 314 -14.12 -2.59 3.26
C LEU A 314 -14.69 -1.37 2.52
N LYS A 315 -15.97 -1.37 2.15
CA LYS A 315 -16.60 -0.28 1.38
C LYS A 315 -17.31 0.74 2.28
N THR A 316 -17.56 0.36 3.52
CA THR A 316 -18.43 1.09 4.43
C THR A 316 -17.76 1.34 5.78
N SER A 317 -18.20 2.40 6.46
CA SER A 317 -17.75 2.72 7.81
C SER A 317 -18.01 1.57 8.76
N ALA A 318 -17.12 1.38 9.72
CA ALA A 318 -17.38 0.53 10.87
C ALA A 318 -18.64 0.99 11.62
N SER A 319 -19.20 0.08 12.42
CA SER A 319 -20.16 0.49 13.45
C SER A 319 -19.51 1.50 14.39
N THR A 320 -20.28 2.40 15.01
CA THR A 320 -19.75 3.38 15.99
C THR A 320 -18.88 2.76 17.08
N ALA A 321 -19.17 1.52 17.49
CA ALA A 321 -18.39 0.82 18.51
C ALA A 321 -17.09 0.20 17.94
N GLY A 322 -17.06 -0.12 16.65
CA GLY A 322 -15.88 -0.66 15.98
C GLY A 322 -14.94 0.42 15.42
N ALA A 323 -15.37 1.68 15.39
CA ALA A 323 -14.52 2.80 15.04
C ALA A 323 -13.92 3.41 16.31
N MET A 324 -12.58 3.41 16.42
CA MET A 324 -11.89 4.01 17.56
C MET A 324 -12.17 5.52 17.61
N PRO A 325 -12.74 6.08 18.69
CA PRO A 325 -12.93 7.52 18.81
C PRO A 325 -11.59 8.27 18.77
N VAL A 326 -11.59 9.48 18.18
CA VAL A 326 -10.42 10.36 18.28
C VAL A 326 -10.19 10.75 19.73
N ASP A 327 -8.92 10.67 20.14
CA ASP A 327 -8.45 11.35 21.34
C ASP A 327 -8.17 12.82 20.98
N GLU A 328 -8.97 13.75 21.51
CA GLU A 328 -8.85 15.20 21.21
C GLU A 328 -7.45 15.75 21.50
N SER A 329 -6.69 15.14 22.44
CA SER A 329 -5.30 15.53 22.70
C SER A 329 -4.37 15.28 21.52
N ARG A 330 -4.72 14.35 20.62
CA ARG A 330 -3.97 14.02 19.39
C ARG A 330 -4.27 14.97 18.23
N LEU A 331 -5.34 15.76 18.30
CA LEU A 331 -5.68 16.75 17.25
C LEU A 331 -4.85 18.03 17.34
N VAL A 332 -4.31 18.36 18.52
CA VAL A 332 -3.64 19.64 18.81
C VAL A 332 -2.24 19.76 18.20
N ASN A 333 -1.68 18.67 17.66
CA ASN A 333 -0.34 18.60 17.09
C ASN A 333 -0.29 18.58 15.55
N THR A 334 -1.40 18.84 14.87
CA THR A 334 -1.37 18.99 13.40
C THR A 334 -1.22 20.48 13.09
N PRO A 335 -0.09 20.96 12.53
CA PRO A 335 -0.01 22.32 12.04
C PRO A 335 -1.10 22.52 10.99
N VAL A 336 -2.02 23.45 11.26
CA VAL A 336 -2.90 23.98 10.22
C VAL A 336 -2.00 24.89 9.39
N ASP A 337 -1.39 24.37 8.34
CA ASP A 337 -0.57 25.16 7.43
C ASP A 337 -1.45 26.26 6.81
N GLU A 338 -1.07 27.52 7.04
CA GLU A 338 -1.55 28.63 6.22
C GLU A 338 -1.27 28.30 4.76
N GLN A 339 -2.30 28.36 3.93
CA GLN A 339 -2.28 28.02 2.50
C GLN A 339 -0.98 28.45 1.79
N ILE A 340 -0.02 27.54 1.65
CA ILE A 340 0.99 27.63 0.62
C ILE A 340 0.40 26.95 -0.60
N VAL A 341 -0.15 27.76 -1.50
CA VAL A 341 -0.47 27.30 -2.87
C VAL A 341 0.87 26.92 -3.51
N PRO A 342 1.12 25.63 -3.84
CA PRO A 342 2.32 25.28 -4.57
C PRO A 342 2.20 25.90 -5.97
N GLU A 343 3.19 26.71 -6.38
CA GLU A 343 3.37 26.97 -7.81
C GLU A 343 3.65 25.63 -8.49
N VAL A 344 2.70 25.16 -9.30
CA VAL A 344 2.93 24.05 -10.23
C VAL A 344 4.15 24.44 -11.08
N PRO A 345 5.26 23.69 -11.04
CA PRO A 345 6.38 23.99 -11.92
C PRO A 345 5.88 23.80 -13.35
N ALA A 346 5.84 24.90 -14.11
CA ALA A 346 5.53 24.86 -15.52
C ALA A 346 6.49 23.85 -16.18
N ALA A 347 5.92 22.83 -16.83
CA ALA A 347 6.68 21.87 -17.62
C ALA A 347 7.56 22.64 -18.62
N SER A 348 8.85 22.76 -18.32
CA SER A 348 9.79 23.41 -19.22
C SER A 348 10.05 22.48 -20.39
N SER A 349 9.35 22.74 -21.50
CA SER A 349 9.69 22.21 -22.80
C SER A 349 11.05 22.78 -23.23
N SER A 350 12.13 22.05 -22.95
CA SER A 350 13.46 22.35 -23.50
C SER A 350 14.18 21.06 -23.93
N LYS A 351 13.57 20.33 -24.86
CA LYS A 351 14.32 19.53 -25.84
C LYS A 351 14.44 20.35 -27.13
N GLN A 352 15.52 21.11 -27.26
CA GLN A 352 16.32 21.23 -28.48
C GLN A 352 17.48 22.21 -28.26
N GLU A 353 18.58 21.93 -28.96
CA GLU A 353 19.83 22.70 -29.05
C GLU A 353 20.88 22.50 -27.96
N ALA A 354 21.55 21.35 -28.03
CA ALA A 354 22.95 21.25 -27.65
C ALA A 354 23.71 20.42 -28.69
N ALA A 355 24.03 21.04 -29.83
CA ALA A 355 25.11 20.60 -30.70
C ALA A 355 25.55 21.74 -31.61
N SER A 356 26.31 22.71 -31.07
CA SER A 356 27.21 23.53 -31.87
C SER A 356 28.26 24.24 -31.02
N SER A 357 29.53 24.07 -31.45
CA SER A 357 30.74 24.76 -31.00
C SER A 357 31.35 24.19 -29.69
N LYS A 358 32.61 23.78 -29.58
CA LYS A 358 33.84 23.85 -30.38
C LYS A 358 34.71 22.65 -29.99
N VAL A 359 35.43 22.02 -30.93
CA VAL A 359 36.90 21.91 -30.89
C VAL A 359 37.40 21.66 -32.32
N SER A 360 38.25 22.57 -32.78
CA SER A 360 39.11 22.45 -33.94
C SER A 360 40.26 21.48 -33.66
N SER A 361 40.55 20.55 -34.59
CA SER A 361 41.80 20.53 -35.37
C SER A 361 42.11 19.14 -35.96
N SER A 362 42.72 19.21 -37.16
CA SER A 362 43.55 18.21 -37.85
C SER A 362 42.92 17.28 -38.91
N LYS A 363 43.23 17.67 -40.17
CA LYS A 363 43.80 16.89 -41.28
C LYS A 363 43.01 15.75 -41.98
N LYS A 364 42.86 16.01 -43.29
CA LYS A 364 43.18 15.18 -44.47
C LYS A 364 42.10 14.26 -45.06
N GLU A 365 41.74 14.61 -46.31
CA GLU A 365 41.60 13.74 -47.51
C GLU A 365 40.79 12.44 -47.32
N SER A 366 39.67 12.18 -48.02
CA SER A 366 39.63 11.96 -49.47
C SER A 366 38.25 11.40 -49.90
N SER A 367 37.79 11.86 -51.06
CA SER A 367 37.06 11.15 -52.13
C SER A 367 35.80 10.29 -51.88
N SER A 368 34.73 10.73 -52.57
CA SER A 368 33.84 9.93 -53.46
C SER A 368 32.88 8.93 -52.81
N SER A 369 31.62 8.72 -53.23
CA SER A 369 30.95 8.95 -54.50
C SER A 369 29.41 8.86 -54.34
N LYS A 370 28.72 9.72 -55.12
CA LYS A 370 27.46 9.54 -55.87
C LYS A 370 26.50 8.38 -55.50
N ALA A 371 25.24 8.73 -55.22
CA ALA A 371 24.04 8.49 -56.07
C ALA A 371 23.18 7.33 -55.53
N SER A 372 21.85 7.27 -55.61
CA SER A 372 20.80 8.11 -56.20
C SER A 372 19.43 7.57 -55.78
N LYS A 373 18.50 8.51 -55.57
CA LYS A 373 17.03 8.53 -55.77
C LYS A 373 16.22 7.25 -56.09
N SER A 374 14.98 7.31 -55.56
CA SER A 374 13.65 6.94 -56.11
C SER A 374 12.93 5.93 -55.20
N SER A 375 11.77 6.18 -54.56
CA SER A 375 10.44 6.71 -54.94
C SER A 375 9.52 5.69 -55.62
N SER A 376 8.52 5.20 -54.88
CA SER A 376 7.12 4.84 -55.27
C SER A 376 6.55 3.99 -54.12
N LYS A 377 5.46 4.33 -53.41
CA LYS A 377 4.06 4.69 -53.71
C LYS A 377 3.16 3.47 -54.02
N LYS A 378 2.35 3.14 -53.01
CA LYS A 378 0.97 2.58 -52.95
C LYS A 378 0.52 1.53 -53.99
N GLU A 379 -0.10 0.46 -53.47
CA GLU A 379 -1.53 0.05 -53.63
C GLU A 379 -1.72 -1.26 -52.82
N SER A 380 -2.67 -1.39 -51.89
CA SER A 380 -4.14 -1.55 -51.96
C SER A 380 -4.63 -2.99 -52.14
N SER A 381 -5.84 -3.24 -51.59
CA SER A 381 -6.69 -4.45 -51.65
C SER A 381 -6.49 -5.48 -50.51
N SER A 382 -7.47 -6.28 -50.07
CA SER A 382 -8.94 -6.20 -49.84
C SER A 382 -9.38 -7.59 -49.31
N SER A 383 -10.66 -7.74 -48.91
CA SER A 383 -11.42 -8.96 -48.55
C SER A 383 -11.35 -9.37 -47.06
N LYS A 384 -12.44 -9.31 -46.27
CA LYS A 384 -13.77 -9.97 -46.24
C LYS A 384 -13.79 -11.35 -45.56
N ALA A 385 -14.26 -11.33 -44.31
CA ALA A 385 -15.28 -12.17 -43.66
C ALA A 385 -15.31 -13.71 -43.85
N SER A 386 -15.39 -14.43 -42.72
CA SER A 386 -16.43 -15.47 -42.52
C SER A 386 -16.63 -15.82 -41.03
N LYS A 387 -17.89 -15.92 -40.63
CA LYS A 387 -18.38 -16.58 -39.40
C LYS A 387 -18.48 -18.08 -39.65
N SER A 388 -18.27 -18.91 -38.63
CA SER A 388 -19.10 -20.12 -38.45
C SER A 388 -19.16 -20.53 -36.98
N SER A 389 -20.35 -20.93 -36.58
CA SER A 389 -20.75 -21.52 -35.31
C SER A 389 -20.76 -23.04 -35.44
N SER A 390 -20.54 -23.78 -34.35
CA SER A 390 -21.26 -25.03 -34.12
C SER A 390 -21.29 -25.39 -32.63
N LYS A 391 -22.44 -25.95 -32.25
CA LYS A 391 -22.89 -26.39 -30.93
C LYS A 391 -23.13 -27.89 -31.07
N LYS A 392 -22.77 -28.72 -30.08
CA LYS A 392 -23.38 -30.04 -29.89
C LYS A 392 -23.18 -30.55 -28.45
N GLU A 393 -24.24 -31.22 -27.99
CA GLU A 393 -24.58 -31.62 -26.62
C GLU A 393 -24.12 -33.06 -26.26
N SER A 394 -24.40 -33.39 -24.98
CA SER A 394 -24.80 -34.69 -24.40
C SER A 394 -23.68 -35.60 -23.87
N SER A 395 -23.78 -36.38 -22.77
CA SER A 395 -24.74 -36.53 -21.65
C SER A 395 -24.28 -37.71 -20.76
N SER A 396 -24.66 -37.70 -19.45
CA SER A 396 -24.87 -38.89 -18.56
C SER A 396 -23.61 -39.63 -18.01
N SER A 397 -23.53 -40.27 -16.83
CA SER A 397 -24.46 -40.61 -15.73
C SER A 397 -23.71 -41.12 -14.46
N LYS A 398 -24.35 -40.95 -13.29
CA LYS A 398 -24.36 -41.70 -12.00
C LYS A 398 -23.30 -42.80 -11.71
N ALA A 399 -22.77 -42.81 -10.48
CA ALA A 399 -22.98 -43.90 -9.49
C ALA A 399 -22.42 -43.58 -8.09
N SER A 400 -23.28 -43.77 -7.09
CA SER A 400 -23.01 -43.86 -5.65
C SER A 400 -22.36 -45.19 -5.25
N LYS A 401 -21.50 -45.21 -4.23
CA LYS A 401 -21.32 -46.37 -3.32
C LYS A 401 -20.81 -45.92 -1.94
N SER A 402 -21.57 -46.34 -0.93
CA SER A 402 -21.29 -46.32 0.50
C SER A 402 -20.32 -47.44 0.91
N SER A 403 -19.50 -47.22 1.94
CA SER A 403 -19.25 -48.23 2.98
C SER A 403 -18.55 -47.65 4.22
N SER A 404 -19.12 -48.00 5.37
CA SER A 404 -18.71 -47.77 6.75
C SER A 404 -17.63 -48.75 7.27
N SER A 405 -16.78 -48.31 8.22
CA SER A 405 -16.38 -49.04 9.45
C SER A 405 -15.34 -48.19 10.22
N LYS A 406 -15.65 -47.62 11.39
CA LYS A 406 -15.48 -48.14 12.77
C LYS A 406 -14.06 -48.60 13.16
N LYS A 407 -13.45 -47.77 14.03
CA LYS A 407 -12.65 -48.03 15.25
C LYS A 407 -11.75 -49.27 15.28
N ASP A 408 -10.47 -49.05 15.60
CA ASP A 408 -9.91 -49.59 16.84
C ASP A 408 -8.69 -48.81 17.34
N SER A 409 -8.61 -48.74 18.66
CA SER A 409 -7.60 -48.10 19.50
C SER A 409 -6.57 -49.12 19.98
N SER A 410 -5.28 -48.78 20.02
CA SER A 410 -4.38 -49.35 21.02
C SER A 410 -3.14 -48.48 21.25
N SER A 411 -2.95 -48.14 22.52
CA SER A 411 -1.82 -47.46 23.14
C SER A 411 -0.54 -48.31 23.19
N SER A 412 0.62 -47.68 23.03
CA SER A 412 1.85 -48.08 23.74
C SER A 412 2.76 -46.88 23.98
N LYS A 413 3.18 -46.72 25.23
CA LYS A 413 4.03 -45.65 25.79
C LYS A 413 5.51 -46.10 25.84
N ALA A 414 6.39 -45.09 25.89
CA ALA A 414 7.83 -45.07 26.24
C ALA A 414 8.83 -45.12 25.05
N GLY A 415 9.84 -44.24 24.92
CA GLY A 415 10.26 -43.10 25.74
C GLY A 415 11.43 -42.32 25.11
N LYS A 416 11.48 -41.01 25.41
CA LYS A 416 12.58 -40.03 25.43
C LYS A 416 13.77 -40.14 24.44
N SER A 417 13.86 -39.12 23.57
CA SER A 417 15.06 -38.27 23.44
C SER A 417 14.62 -36.88 22.95
N GLY A 418 14.88 -35.84 23.76
CA GLY A 418 14.47 -34.47 23.51
C GLY A 418 15.33 -33.81 22.42
N SER A 419 14.66 -33.45 21.34
CA SER A 419 15.04 -32.44 20.35
C SER A 419 13.71 -31.74 20.07
N SER A 420 13.56 -30.48 20.50
CA SER A 420 12.34 -29.71 20.30
C SER A 420 12.29 -29.28 18.83
N LYS A 421 11.92 -30.22 17.95
CA LYS A 421 11.35 -29.87 16.65
C LYS A 421 10.07 -29.10 16.93
N ARG A 422 10.03 -27.82 16.57
CA ARG A 422 8.78 -27.07 16.42
C ARG A 422 8.06 -27.63 15.20
N ASN A 423 7.53 -28.85 15.34
CA ASN A 423 6.55 -29.37 14.40
C ASN A 423 5.24 -28.70 14.76
N ASN A 424 4.88 -27.62 14.07
CA ASN A 424 3.54 -27.05 14.16
C ASN A 424 2.69 -27.64 13.02
N PRO A 425 1.74 -28.56 13.28
CA PRO A 425 1.10 -29.35 12.23
C PRO A 425 -0.18 -28.69 11.67
N TRP A 426 -0.20 -27.36 11.51
CA TRP A 426 -1.42 -26.61 11.18
C TRP A 426 -1.18 -25.54 10.10
N TRP A 427 -0.86 -25.97 8.88
CA TRP A 427 -0.84 -25.10 7.70
C TRP A 427 -1.49 -25.87 6.54
N TRP A 428 -2.80 -25.68 6.37
CA TRP A 428 -3.61 -26.16 5.23
C TRP A 428 -4.75 -25.17 4.91
N TRP A 429 -4.63 -23.93 5.40
CA TRP A 429 -5.57 -22.83 5.19
C TRP A 429 -4.80 -21.54 5.41
N PHE A 430 -3.93 -21.18 4.46
CA PHE A 430 -3.33 -19.86 4.32
C PHE A 430 -2.70 -19.74 2.94
#